data_AF-A0A6A4UJH9-F1
#
_entry.id   AF-A0A6A4UJH9-F1
#
_cell.length_a   1.000
_cell.length_b   1.000
_cell.length_c   1.000
_cell.angle_alpha   90.00
_cell.angle_beta   90.00
_cell.angle_gamma   90.00
#
_symmetry.space_group_name_H-M   'P 1'
#
loop_
_entity.id
_entity.type
_entity.pdbx_description
1 polymer ?
#
loop_
_entity_poly.entity_id
_entity_poly.type
_entity_poly.pdbx_seq_one_letter_code
_entity_poly.pdbx_strand_id
1 'polypeptide(L)'
;MKKILFTIGVLFIGVTLSIAQKVIIGQYPTTVPFGKKWILQTNQEILVELQPNIMSGSMCDAQIRSNPGIISVIKKYDLRKTNYNYTLLFNEISKVAFSNNNTFKVVPISIANIESDLELLGKVDLKKIGKKEIVFYPGDVVSVGLCIKNLQLFEMPLSKKELVELKWREDEIKKENEYEKKMELEKNERRIEEENRKNELLAYTFDLYEYNTTAYNVMYFQIRDYLLNCFKEKPSSRRVIRIPSFQELDSSKGRKFVLRNIYKARFVLEDHRPKNNNRNLIIASSSSDIIQNADIELISGTDEECRLFEKFSGKIRTITIENVEVMTEATYDSLHVEFTRGITSVEIKNSEVKFLSEEPDSLVKIFLTDKLKTKSDGLYSIKYDWVNILGKKEITLYPEENELMMRDTTSSEKAGSQLEDFWAIGFVVALVLVKIFGL
;
A
#
# COMPACT_ATOMS: atom_id res chain seq x y z
N MET A 1 59.01 -16.54 -95.43
CA MET A 1 59.17 -15.57 -94.32
C MET A 1 57.92 -15.56 -93.47
N LYS A 2 57.97 -16.08 -92.24
CA LYS A 2 57.12 -15.71 -91.08
C LYS A 2 57.53 -16.62 -89.91
N LYS A 3 58.47 -16.13 -89.08
CA LYS A 3 58.82 -16.75 -87.80
C LYS A 3 57.85 -16.19 -86.75
N ILE A 4 56.96 -17.02 -86.24
CA ILE A 4 56.11 -16.71 -85.08
C ILE A 4 56.94 -17.08 -83.85
N LEU A 5 57.41 -16.05 -83.14
CA LEU A 5 58.10 -16.18 -81.86
C LEU A 5 57.04 -16.35 -80.77
N PHE A 6 56.92 -17.55 -80.21
CA PHE A 6 56.00 -17.84 -79.10
C PHE A 6 56.74 -17.57 -77.78
N THR A 7 56.52 -16.40 -77.19
CA THR A 7 57.08 -16.03 -75.88
C THR A 7 56.22 -16.64 -74.78
N ILE A 8 56.69 -17.75 -74.20
CA ILE A 8 56.08 -18.36 -73.01
C ILE A 8 56.48 -17.49 -71.80
N GLY A 9 55.62 -16.53 -71.46
CA GLY A 9 55.69 -15.80 -70.21
C GLY A 9 55.20 -16.68 -69.06
N VAL A 10 56.13 -17.28 -68.31
CA VAL A 10 55.83 -17.98 -67.06
C VAL A 10 55.41 -16.93 -66.02
N LEU A 11 54.10 -16.73 -65.87
CA LEU A 11 53.52 -15.92 -64.82
C LEU A 11 53.71 -16.68 -63.49
N PHE A 12 54.79 -16.37 -62.76
CA PHE A 12 55.02 -16.84 -61.41
C PHE A 12 53.99 -16.15 -60.49
N ILE A 13 52.78 -16.71 -60.40
CA ILE A 13 51.81 -16.34 -59.36
C ILE A 13 52.41 -16.85 -58.06
N GLY A 14 53.19 -16.00 -57.40
CA GLY A 14 53.69 -16.24 -56.05
C GLY A 14 52.49 -16.32 -55.10
N VAL A 15 51.95 -17.52 -54.91
CA VAL A 15 51.03 -17.81 -53.81
C VAL A 15 51.86 -17.65 -52.54
N THR A 16 51.82 -16.46 -51.95
CA THR A 16 52.33 -16.24 -50.61
C THR A 16 51.43 -17.02 -49.65
N LEU A 17 51.76 -18.29 -49.42
CA LEU A 17 51.17 -19.04 -48.32
C LEU A 17 51.47 -18.25 -47.05
N SER A 18 50.43 -17.64 -46.48
CA SER A 18 50.50 -17.07 -45.14
C SER A 18 50.77 -18.22 -44.19
N ILE A 19 52.02 -18.34 -43.75
CA ILE A 19 52.43 -19.35 -42.79
C ILE A 19 51.70 -19.02 -41.49
N ALA A 20 50.86 -19.94 -41.01
CA ALA A 20 50.15 -19.79 -39.75
C ALA A 20 51.19 -19.62 -38.62
N GLN A 21 51.15 -18.49 -37.93
CA GLN A 21 52.06 -18.21 -36.83
C GLN A 21 51.51 -18.88 -35.57
N LYS A 22 52.37 -19.52 -34.78
CA LYS A 22 51.96 -20.11 -33.49
C LYS A 22 51.99 -19.04 -32.41
N VAL A 23 50.93 -18.93 -31.62
CA VAL A 23 50.85 -18.05 -30.44
C VAL A 23 50.63 -18.90 -29.20
N ILE A 24 51.19 -18.49 -28.06
CA ILE A 24 51.01 -19.16 -26.78
C ILE A 24 50.22 -18.23 -25.88
N ILE A 25 49.08 -18.70 -25.37
CA ILE A 25 48.29 -18.00 -24.36
C ILE A 25 48.51 -18.65 -23.00
N GLY A 26 48.53 -17.84 -21.95
CA GLY A 26 48.75 -18.29 -20.57
C GLY A 26 47.56 -17.98 -19.66
N GLN A 27 47.80 -18.07 -18.36
CA GLN A 27 46.78 -17.77 -17.36
C GLN A 27 46.41 -16.28 -17.30
N TYR A 28 47.33 -15.41 -17.68
CA TYR A 28 47.05 -13.99 -17.79
C TYR A 28 46.22 -13.70 -19.04
N PRO A 29 45.14 -12.90 -18.93
CA PRO A 29 44.32 -12.54 -20.08
C PRO A 29 45.11 -11.81 -21.16
N THR A 30 45.04 -12.32 -22.39
CA THR A 30 45.70 -11.74 -23.57
C THR A 30 44.65 -11.37 -24.61
N THR A 31 44.68 -10.14 -25.09
CA THR A 31 43.78 -9.66 -26.14
C THR A 31 44.26 -10.08 -27.52
N VAL A 32 43.35 -10.57 -28.36
CA VAL A 32 43.64 -10.84 -29.77
C VAL A 32 43.92 -9.51 -30.48
N PRO A 33 45.09 -9.35 -31.13
CA PRO A 33 45.47 -8.09 -31.74
C PRO A 33 44.61 -7.75 -32.98
N PHE A 34 44.54 -6.46 -33.29
CA PHE A 34 43.81 -5.97 -34.46
C PHE A 34 44.33 -6.58 -35.77
N GLY A 35 43.42 -6.93 -36.68
CA GLY A 35 43.76 -7.54 -37.96
C GLY A 35 44.11 -9.03 -37.91
N LYS A 36 44.11 -9.65 -36.72
CA LYS A 36 44.43 -11.07 -36.51
C LYS A 36 43.25 -11.83 -35.93
N LYS A 37 43.24 -13.15 -36.12
CA LYS A 37 42.40 -14.08 -35.37
C LYS A 37 43.26 -15.20 -34.82
N TRP A 38 42.89 -15.71 -33.65
CA TRP A 38 43.48 -16.94 -33.11
C TRP A 38 42.51 -18.09 -33.29
N ILE A 39 43.02 -19.25 -33.65
CA ILE A 39 42.24 -20.44 -33.97
C ILE A 39 42.72 -21.60 -33.12
N LEU A 40 41.73 -22.30 -32.54
CA LEU A 40 41.89 -23.61 -31.93
C LEU A 40 41.06 -24.61 -32.73
N GLN A 41 41.71 -25.59 -33.33
CA GLN A 41 41.07 -26.56 -34.22
C GLN A 41 41.27 -27.99 -33.72
N THR A 42 40.26 -28.84 -33.92
CA THR A 42 40.35 -30.28 -33.64
C THR A 42 41.13 -31.02 -34.72
N ASN A 43 41.61 -32.22 -34.39
CA ASN A 43 42.45 -33.07 -35.24
C ASN A 43 43.78 -32.43 -35.65
N GLN A 44 44.20 -31.38 -34.96
CA GLN A 44 45.50 -30.75 -35.12
C GLN A 44 46.29 -30.88 -33.82
N GLU A 45 47.57 -31.23 -33.94
CA GLU A 45 48.47 -31.30 -32.79
C GLU A 45 48.71 -29.89 -32.24
N ILE A 46 48.43 -29.73 -30.95
CA ILE A 46 48.70 -28.50 -30.20
C ILE A 46 49.59 -28.80 -28.99
N LEU A 47 50.35 -27.79 -28.56
CA LEU A 47 51.13 -27.86 -27.34
C LEU A 47 50.31 -27.31 -26.16
N VAL A 48 50.26 -28.11 -25.09
CA VAL A 48 49.63 -27.73 -23.83
C VAL A 48 50.66 -27.88 -22.72
N GLU A 49 50.94 -26.80 -22.00
CA GLU A 49 51.68 -26.87 -20.74
C GLU A 49 50.67 -26.94 -19.60
N LEU A 50 50.74 -28.01 -18.83
CA LEU A 50 49.89 -28.25 -17.67
C LEU A 50 50.49 -27.58 -16.43
N GLN A 51 49.64 -27.28 -15.44
CA GLN A 51 50.12 -26.85 -14.12
C GLN A 51 51.08 -27.87 -13.49
N PRO A 52 52.09 -27.42 -12.71
CA PRO A 52 52.95 -28.32 -11.95
C PRO A 52 52.16 -29.25 -11.05
N ASN A 53 52.70 -30.45 -10.81
CA ASN A 53 52.11 -31.47 -9.93
C ASN A 53 50.75 -32.02 -10.38
N ILE A 54 50.32 -31.82 -11.63
CA ILE A 54 49.03 -32.34 -12.07
C ILE A 54 48.91 -33.86 -11.96
N MET A 55 50.02 -34.60 -12.10
CA MET A 55 50.06 -36.07 -12.05
C MET A 55 50.05 -36.65 -10.62
N SER A 56 49.67 -35.88 -9.60
CA SER A 56 49.68 -36.29 -8.18
C SER A 56 48.30 -36.71 -7.64
N GLY A 57 47.42 -37.27 -8.48
CA GLY A 57 46.05 -37.63 -8.06
C GLY A 57 45.10 -36.44 -7.89
N SER A 58 45.43 -35.29 -8.49
CA SER A 58 44.58 -34.10 -8.49
C SER A 58 43.31 -34.28 -9.35
N MET A 59 42.33 -33.38 -9.23
CA MET A 59 41.17 -33.34 -10.15
C MET A 59 41.61 -33.24 -11.62
N CYS A 60 42.67 -32.48 -11.90
CA CYS A 60 43.24 -32.37 -13.25
C CYS A 60 43.86 -33.70 -13.70
N ASP A 61 44.51 -34.44 -12.80
CA ASP A 61 45.01 -35.80 -13.10
C ASP A 61 43.87 -36.70 -13.57
N ALA A 62 42.77 -36.70 -12.80
CA ALA A 62 41.59 -37.53 -13.07
C ALA A 62 40.93 -37.14 -14.40
N GLN A 63 40.80 -35.83 -14.68
CA GLN A 63 40.27 -35.33 -15.95
C GLN A 63 41.17 -35.68 -17.14
N ILE A 64 42.49 -35.61 -16.99
CA ILE A 64 43.41 -35.92 -18.09
C ILE A 64 43.45 -37.43 -18.37
N ARG A 65 43.35 -38.26 -17.33
CA ARG A 65 43.37 -39.73 -17.43
C ARG A 65 42.01 -40.36 -17.74
N SER A 66 40.93 -39.58 -17.76
CA SER A 66 39.62 -40.11 -18.15
C SER A 66 39.59 -40.53 -19.62
N ASN A 67 38.54 -41.24 -20.02
CA ASN A 67 38.30 -41.60 -21.42
C ASN A 67 36.89 -41.14 -21.87
N PRO A 68 36.79 -40.07 -22.67
CA PRO A 68 37.89 -39.28 -23.21
C PRO A 68 38.62 -38.47 -22.12
N GLY A 69 39.86 -38.08 -22.40
CA GLY A 69 40.59 -37.13 -21.58
C GLY A 69 39.99 -35.73 -21.74
N ILE A 70 40.04 -34.96 -20.67
CA ILE A 70 39.43 -33.63 -20.55
C ILE A 70 40.48 -32.64 -20.08
N ILE A 71 40.65 -31.54 -20.82
CA ILE A 71 41.48 -30.39 -20.42
C ILE A 71 40.61 -29.13 -20.38
N SER A 72 40.37 -28.61 -19.17
CA SER A 72 39.63 -27.37 -18.91
C SER A 72 40.60 -26.35 -18.28
N VAL A 73 40.43 -25.03 -18.35
CA VAL A 73 39.39 -24.17 -18.96
C VAL A 73 40.08 -23.21 -19.91
N ILE A 74 39.52 -22.99 -21.10
CA ILE A 74 39.89 -21.92 -22.02
C ILE A 74 38.81 -20.85 -21.91
N LYS A 75 39.16 -19.66 -21.41
CA LYS A 75 38.23 -18.56 -21.21
C LYS A 75 38.33 -17.59 -22.38
N LYS A 76 37.17 -17.15 -22.89
CA LYS A 76 37.03 -16.08 -23.87
C LYS A 76 36.09 -15.02 -23.31
N TYR A 77 36.51 -13.77 -23.33
CA TYR A 77 35.67 -12.60 -23.14
C TYR A 77 35.56 -11.88 -24.47
N ASP A 78 34.36 -11.76 -25.02
CA ASP A 78 34.15 -11.03 -26.28
C ASP A 78 34.04 -9.50 -26.06
N LEU A 79 33.83 -8.76 -27.15
CA LEU A 79 33.62 -7.31 -27.12
C LEU A 79 32.40 -6.88 -26.29
N ARG A 80 31.41 -7.77 -26.11
CA ARG A 80 30.24 -7.58 -25.25
C ARG A 80 30.50 -8.01 -23.81
N LYS A 81 31.73 -8.43 -23.49
CA LYS A 81 32.17 -8.99 -22.20
C LYS A 81 31.42 -10.28 -21.81
N THR A 82 30.84 -10.98 -22.78
CA THR A 82 30.24 -12.30 -22.57
C THR A 82 31.36 -13.30 -22.28
N ASN A 83 31.23 -14.06 -21.20
CA ASN A 83 32.21 -15.08 -20.84
C ASN A 83 31.85 -16.42 -21.47
N TYR A 84 32.81 -17.03 -22.17
CA TYR A 84 32.70 -18.39 -22.68
C TYR A 84 33.82 -19.23 -22.10
N ASN A 85 33.46 -20.39 -21.55
CA ASN A 85 34.40 -21.35 -21.01
C ASN A 85 34.40 -22.59 -21.90
N TYR A 86 35.56 -22.94 -22.44
CA TYR A 86 35.73 -24.10 -23.30
C TYR A 86 36.63 -25.16 -22.66
N THR A 87 36.37 -26.40 -23.06
CA THR A 87 37.08 -27.60 -22.62
C THR A 87 37.48 -28.43 -23.83
N LEU A 88 38.72 -28.91 -23.83
CA LEU A 88 39.24 -29.80 -24.85
C LEU A 88 38.95 -31.25 -24.47
N LEU A 89 38.36 -31.99 -25.40
CA LEU A 89 38.19 -33.44 -25.31
C LEU A 89 39.20 -34.12 -26.22
N PHE A 90 39.94 -35.11 -25.74
CA PHE A 90 40.98 -35.82 -26.50
C PHE A 90 41.04 -37.31 -26.13
N ASN A 91 41.60 -38.14 -27.00
CA ASN A 91 41.84 -39.56 -26.70
C ASN A 91 43.28 -39.82 -26.26
N GLU A 92 44.23 -39.07 -26.82
CA GLU A 92 45.66 -39.30 -26.63
C GLU A 92 46.38 -37.99 -26.28
N ILE A 93 47.30 -38.11 -25.34
CA ILE A 93 48.21 -37.05 -24.92
C ILE A 93 49.61 -37.66 -24.83
N SER A 94 50.60 -37.00 -25.44
CA SER A 94 51.99 -37.50 -25.45
C SER A 94 52.96 -36.44 -24.95
N LYS A 95 53.95 -36.85 -24.16
CA LYS A 95 54.96 -35.93 -23.64
C LYS A 95 55.86 -35.44 -24.78
N VAL A 96 56.16 -34.14 -24.81
CA VAL A 96 57.11 -33.59 -25.78
C VAL A 96 58.54 -33.93 -25.35
N ALA A 97 59.30 -34.62 -26.20
CA ALA A 97 60.69 -34.94 -25.94
C ALA A 97 61.52 -33.67 -25.71
N PHE A 98 62.44 -33.72 -24.74
CA PHE A 98 63.35 -32.61 -24.38
C PHE A 98 62.66 -31.30 -23.94
N SER A 99 61.36 -31.34 -23.62
CA SER A 99 60.64 -30.22 -22.99
C SER A 99 60.62 -30.35 -21.47
N ASN A 100 59.97 -29.40 -20.78
CA ASN A 100 59.75 -29.52 -19.34
C ASN A 100 58.83 -30.73 -19.00
N ASN A 101 58.73 -31.08 -17.71
CA ASN A 101 57.95 -32.25 -17.29
C ASN A 101 56.44 -32.14 -17.50
N ASN A 102 55.93 -30.96 -17.87
CA ASN A 102 54.51 -30.66 -17.95
C ASN A 102 54.04 -30.25 -19.34
N THR A 103 54.87 -30.37 -20.38
CA THR A 103 54.51 -30.00 -21.76
C THR A 103 54.13 -31.24 -22.56
N PHE A 104 52.93 -31.20 -23.13
CA PHE A 104 52.34 -32.32 -23.85
C PHE A 104 51.83 -31.88 -25.22
N LYS A 105 51.88 -32.82 -26.16
CA LYS A 105 51.15 -32.78 -27.42
C LYS A 105 49.77 -33.37 -27.20
N VAL A 106 48.75 -32.61 -27.57
CA VAL A 106 47.35 -33.03 -27.53
C VAL A 106 46.78 -32.93 -28.93
N VAL A 107 45.97 -33.91 -29.32
CA VAL A 107 45.15 -33.84 -30.54
C VAL A 107 43.68 -33.78 -30.11
N PRO A 108 43.08 -32.57 -30.01
CA PRO A 108 41.70 -32.44 -29.58
C PRO A 108 40.77 -33.09 -30.59
N ILE A 109 39.78 -33.83 -30.11
CA ILE A 109 38.72 -34.44 -30.94
C ILE A 109 37.53 -33.49 -31.02
N SER A 110 37.26 -32.80 -29.92
CA SER A 110 36.17 -31.84 -29.79
C SER A 110 36.56 -30.71 -28.83
N ILE A 111 35.96 -29.54 -29.02
CA ILE A 111 36.04 -28.40 -28.11
C ILE A 111 34.63 -28.08 -27.60
N ALA A 112 34.35 -28.45 -26.36
CA ALA A 112 33.05 -28.34 -25.71
C ALA A 112 32.92 -27.02 -24.95
N ASN A 113 31.75 -26.38 -24.98
CA ASN A 113 31.40 -25.32 -24.04
C ASN A 113 30.99 -25.94 -22.70
N ILE A 114 31.63 -25.50 -21.61
CA ILE A 114 31.43 -26.04 -20.26
C ILE A 114 29.96 -25.96 -19.84
N GLU A 115 29.26 -24.89 -20.20
CA GLU A 115 27.89 -24.63 -19.73
C GLU A 115 26.83 -25.45 -20.47
N SER A 116 27.04 -25.72 -21.77
CA SER A 116 26.00 -26.35 -22.61
C SER A 116 26.30 -27.79 -23.01
N ASP A 117 27.58 -28.18 -23.08
CA ASP A 117 27.97 -29.40 -23.79
C ASP A 117 28.41 -30.53 -22.84
N LEU A 118 28.79 -30.21 -21.60
CA LEU A 118 29.28 -31.23 -20.65
C LEU A 118 28.19 -32.21 -20.23
N GLU A 119 26.92 -31.79 -20.21
CA GLU A 119 25.79 -32.67 -19.88
C GLU A 119 25.54 -33.78 -20.91
N LEU A 120 26.12 -33.64 -22.11
CA LEU A 120 26.02 -34.60 -23.21
C LEU A 120 27.13 -35.67 -23.15
N LEU A 121 28.13 -35.50 -22.29
CA LEU A 121 29.19 -36.49 -22.11
C LEU A 121 28.60 -37.81 -21.63
N GLY A 122 28.95 -38.91 -22.32
CA GLY A 122 28.42 -40.25 -22.05
C GLY A 122 27.05 -40.55 -22.68
N LYS A 123 26.37 -39.54 -23.26
CA LYS A 123 25.07 -39.71 -23.94
C LYS A 123 25.16 -39.70 -25.46
N VAL A 124 26.15 -38.98 -26.00
CA VAL A 124 26.33 -38.77 -27.44
C VAL A 124 27.77 -39.11 -27.85
N ASP A 125 27.96 -39.50 -29.11
CA ASP A 125 29.30 -39.63 -29.72
C ASP A 125 30.08 -38.32 -29.56
N LEU A 126 31.29 -38.43 -29.00
CA LEU A 126 32.20 -37.32 -28.71
C LEU A 126 32.47 -36.41 -29.92
N LYS A 127 32.48 -36.98 -31.14
CA LYS A 127 32.68 -36.19 -32.37
C LYS A 127 31.52 -35.25 -32.70
N LYS A 128 30.35 -35.49 -32.10
CA LYS A 128 29.13 -34.69 -32.26
C LYS A 128 28.93 -33.70 -31.10
N ILE A 129 29.68 -33.85 -30.01
CA ILE A 129 29.68 -32.90 -28.90
C ILE A 129 30.58 -31.72 -29.27
N GLY A 130 30.21 -30.50 -28.91
CA GLY A 130 31.05 -29.31 -29.07
C GLY A 130 31.32 -28.88 -30.52
N LYS A 131 32.38 -28.09 -30.69
CA LYS A 131 32.79 -27.50 -31.97
C LYS A 131 34.07 -28.14 -32.49
N LYS A 132 34.24 -28.14 -33.82
CA LYS A 132 35.48 -28.53 -34.49
C LYS A 132 36.55 -27.44 -34.47
N GLU A 133 36.12 -26.19 -34.33
CA GLU A 133 36.98 -25.02 -34.33
C GLU A 133 36.40 -23.95 -33.42
N ILE A 134 37.27 -23.24 -32.72
CA ILE A 134 36.96 -21.99 -32.04
C ILE A 134 37.85 -20.90 -32.62
N VAL A 135 37.21 -19.81 -33.01
CA VAL A 135 37.86 -18.60 -33.54
C VAL A 135 37.72 -17.48 -32.51
N PHE A 136 38.86 -16.90 -32.16
CA PHE A 136 38.98 -15.69 -31.35
C PHE A 136 39.30 -14.53 -32.28
N TYR A 137 38.43 -13.52 -32.31
CA TYR A 137 38.51 -12.34 -33.17
C TYR A 137 39.20 -11.17 -32.45
N PRO A 138 39.64 -10.12 -33.16
CA PRO A 138 40.24 -8.95 -32.54
C PRO A 138 39.43 -8.40 -31.38
N GLY A 139 40.12 -8.02 -30.31
CA GLY A 139 39.49 -7.50 -29.10
C GLY A 139 38.94 -8.56 -28.14
N ASP A 140 38.77 -9.82 -28.60
CA ASP A 140 38.51 -10.93 -27.67
C ASP A 140 39.67 -11.04 -26.68
N VAL A 141 39.37 -11.21 -25.40
CA VAL A 141 40.36 -11.48 -24.36
C VAL A 141 40.35 -12.97 -24.05
N VAL A 142 41.48 -13.63 -24.25
CA VAL A 142 41.61 -15.09 -24.10
C VAL A 142 42.59 -15.39 -22.97
N SER A 143 42.22 -16.33 -22.10
CA SER A 143 43.11 -16.87 -21.06
C SER A 143 42.86 -18.36 -20.90
N VAL A 144 43.81 -19.05 -20.26
CA VAL A 144 43.62 -20.42 -19.82
C VAL A 144 43.57 -20.52 -18.30
N GLY A 145 43.02 -21.60 -17.77
CA GLY A 145 42.91 -21.79 -16.32
C GLY A 145 42.74 -23.24 -15.92
N LEU A 146 42.50 -23.46 -14.63
CA LEU A 146 42.45 -24.77 -13.97
C LEU A 146 43.70 -25.61 -14.26
N CYS A 147 43.63 -26.53 -15.21
CA CYS A 147 44.66 -27.51 -15.46
C CYS A 147 45.73 -27.02 -16.42
N ILE A 148 45.46 -25.93 -17.15
CA ILE A 148 46.33 -25.41 -18.19
C ILE A 148 47.13 -24.22 -17.63
N LYS A 149 48.44 -24.26 -17.86
CA LYS A 149 49.34 -23.13 -17.64
C LYS A 149 49.53 -22.33 -18.93
N ASN A 150 49.83 -23.03 -20.03
CA ASN A 150 49.96 -22.43 -21.37
C ASN A 150 49.28 -23.29 -22.44
N LEU A 151 48.73 -22.65 -23.46
CA LEU A 151 48.10 -23.30 -24.61
C LEU A 151 48.57 -22.67 -25.91
N GLN A 152 49.01 -23.49 -26.86
CA GLN A 152 49.34 -23.06 -28.21
C GLN A 152 48.09 -22.96 -29.08
N LEU A 153 47.94 -21.81 -29.74
CA LEU A 153 46.92 -21.53 -30.76
C LEU A 153 47.59 -21.17 -32.09
N PHE A 154 46.80 -21.11 -33.15
CA PHE A 154 47.24 -20.64 -34.48
C PHE A 154 46.75 -19.21 -34.72
N GLU A 155 47.67 -18.29 -34.92
CA GLU A 155 47.36 -16.94 -35.38
C GLU A 155 47.31 -16.88 -36.90
N MET A 156 46.22 -16.29 -37.41
CA MET A 156 46.02 -16.03 -38.83
C MET A 156 45.63 -14.57 -39.05
N PRO A 157 46.01 -13.94 -40.18
CA PRO A 157 45.45 -12.66 -40.56
C PRO A 157 43.95 -12.81 -40.85
N LEU A 158 43.17 -11.77 -40.54
CA LEU A 158 41.78 -11.70 -40.97
C LEU A 158 41.68 -11.52 -42.48
N SER A 159 40.70 -12.18 -43.08
CA SER A 159 40.30 -11.92 -44.46
C SER A 159 39.61 -10.56 -44.59
N LYS A 160 39.60 -10.00 -45.80
CA LYS A 160 38.88 -8.74 -46.09
C LYS A 160 37.39 -8.82 -45.72
N LYS A 161 36.76 -9.99 -45.91
CA LYS A 161 35.36 -10.23 -45.56
C LYS A 161 35.14 -10.14 -44.05
N GLU A 162 36.01 -10.80 -43.26
CA GLU A 162 35.93 -10.78 -41.79
C GLU A 162 36.17 -9.37 -41.23
N LEU A 163 37.08 -8.59 -41.83
CA LEU A 163 37.31 -7.19 -41.41
C LEU A 163 36.07 -6.30 -41.60
N VAL A 164 35.33 -6.48 -42.70
CA VAL A 164 34.09 -5.74 -42.95
C VAL A 164 33.01 -6.17 -41.96
N GLU A 165 32.89 -7.47 -41.70
CA GLU A 165 31.93 -8.00 -40.75
C GLU A 165 32.20 -7.53 -39.31
N LEU A 166 33.46 -7.47 -38.89
CA LEU A 166 33.83 -6.95 -37.56
C LEU A 166 33.45 -5.49 -37.39
N LYS A 167 33.74 -4.62 -38.39
CA LYS A 167 33.33 -3.21 -38.33
C LYS A 167 31.82 -3.07 -38.20
N TRP A 168 31.07 -3.86 -38.96
CA TRP A 168 29.61 -3.84 -38.90
C TRP A 168 29.10 -4.24 -37.49
N ARG A 169 29.70 -5.27 -36.87
CA ARG A 169 29.38 -5.67 -35.48
C ARG A 169 29.75 -4.60 -34.46
N GLU A 170 30.91 -3.94 -34.62
CA GLU A 170 31.33 -2.83 -33.74
C GLU A 170 30.35 -1.65 -33.81
N ASP A 171 29.91 -1.28 -35.02
CA ASP A 171 28.91 -0.23 -35.22
C ASP A 171 27.54 -0.61 -34.64
N GLU A 172 27.13 -1.87 -34.77
CA GLU A 172 25.88 -2.38 -34.19
C GLU A 172 25.93 -2.34 -32.65
N ILE A 173 27.01 -2.81 -32.03
CA ILE A 173 27.22 -2.73 -30.58
C ILE A 173 27.22 -1.27 -30.10
N LYS A 174 27.84 -0.36 -30.87
CA LYS A 174 27.83 1.07 -30.54
C LYS A 174 26.41 1.63 -30.55
N LYS A 175 25.60 1.31 -31.56
CA LYS A 175 24.18 1.73 -31.65
C LYS A 175 23.34 1.15 -30.52
N GLU A 176 23.54 -0.12 -30.18
CA GLU A 176 22.86 -0.80 -29.07
C GLU A 176 23.17 -0.10 -27.73
N ASN A 177 24.45 0.18 -27.46
CA ASN A 177 24.88 0.91 -26.25
C ASN A 177 24.34 2.35 -26.20
N GLU A 178 24.29 3.06 -27.34
CA GLU A 178 23.70 4.41 -27.42
C GLU A 178 22.19 4.38 -27.14
N TYR A 179 21.49 3.37 -27.66
CA TYR A 179 20.06 3.16 -27.41
C TYR A 179 19.80 2.82 -25.93
N GLU A 180 20.56 1.91 -25.33
CA GLU A 180 20.44 1.57 -23.91
C GLU A 180 20.66 2.78 -23.01
N LYS A 181 21.69 3.59 -23.27
CA LYS A 181 21.93 4.84 -22.53
C LYS A 181 20.77 5.82 -22.64
N LYS A 182 20.16 5.94 -23.82
CA LYS A 182 18.99 6.79 -24.03
C LYS A 182 17.78 6.29 -23.23
N MET A 183 17.54 4.98 -23.24
CA MET A 183 16.46 4.36 -22.45
C MET A 183 16.68 4.52 -20.94
N GLU A 184 17.92 4.41 -20.46
CA GLU A 184 18.27 4.62 -19.06
C GLU A 184 18.06 6.08 -18.63
N LEU A 185 18.46 7.03 -19.48
CA LEU A 185 18.24 8.45 -19.24
C LEU A 185 16.75 8.79 -19.15
N GLU A 186 15.95 8.32 -20.12
CA GLU A 186 14.50 8.54 -20.13
C GLU A 186 13.82 7.92 -18.91
N LYS A 187 14.25 6.72 -18.50
CA LYS A 187 13.76 6.08 -17.27
C LYS A 187 14.10 6.89 -16.03
N ASN A 188 15.28 7.50 -15.97
CA ASN A 188 15.69 8.34 -14.85
C ASN A 188 14.90 9.66 -14.80
N GLU A 189 14.67 10.30 -15.95
CA GLU A 189 13.86 11.51 -16.07
C GLU A 189 12.42 11.26 -15.57
N ARG A 190 11.78 10.16 -16.00
CA ARG A 190 10.45 9.78 -15.52
C ARG A 190 10.41 9.56 -14.00
N ARG A 191 11.44 8.94 -13.43
CA ARG A 191 11.52 8.73 -11.97
C ARG A 191 11.62 10.06 -11.21
N ILE A 192 12.39 11.01 -11.73
CA ILE A 192 12.52 12.35 -11.14
C ILE A 192 11.20 13.11 -11.24
N GLU A 193 10.51 13.03 -12.38
CA GLU A 193 9.20 13.65 -12.57
C GLU A 193 8.14 13.06 -11.63
N GLU A 194 8.06 11.74 -11.51
CA GLU A 194 7.17 11.05 -10.57
C GLU A 194 7.46 11.44 -9.10
N GLU A 195 8.73 11.54 -8.72
CA GLU A 195 9.14 11.96 -7.38
C GLU A 195 8.79 13.42 -7.10
N ASN A 196 9.02 14.32 -8.06
CA ASN A 196 8.61 15.72 -7.98
C ASN A 196 7.10 15.85 -7.85
N ARG A 197 6.34 15.13 -8.69
CA ARG A 197 4.86 15.12 -8.64
C ARG A 197 4.34 14.64 -7.28
N LYS A 198 4.94 13.58 -6.74
CA LYS A 198 4.63 13.08 -5.40
C LYS A 198 4.93 14.13 -4.33
N ASN A 199 6.08 14.79 -4.39
CA ASN A 199 6.46 15.82 -3.43
C ASN A 199 5.54 17.05 -3.50
N GLU A 200 5.08 17.43 -4.69
CA GLU A 200 4.06 18.47 -4.87
C GLU A 200 2.77 18.08 -4.16
N LEU A 201 2.22 16.88 -4.44
CA LEU A 201 0.99 16.41 -3.78
C LEU A 201 1.12 16.39 -2.26
N LEU A 202 2.26 15.98 -1.72
CA LEU A 202 2.51 15.94 -0.28
C LEU A 202 2.63 17.32 0.38
N ALA A 203 2.89 18.37 -0.39
CA ALA A 203 3.02 19.74 0.11
C ALA A 203 1.66 20.45 0.29
N TYR A 204 0.59 19.91 -0.29
CA TYR A 204 -0.75 20.49 -0.21
C TYR A 204 -1.63 19.78 0.82
N THR A 205 -2.56 20.55 1.38
CA THR A 205 -3.70 20.04 2.15
C THR A 205 -4.93 20.11 1.25
N PHE A 206 -5.63 19.00 1.10
CA PHE A 206 -6.77 18.89 0.19
C PHE A 206 -8.10 19.01 0.94
N ASP A 207 -9.08 19.70 0.34
CA ASP A 207 -10.43 19.78 0.90
C ASP A 207 -11.13 18.41 0.81
N LEU A 208 -11.45 17.84 1.97
CA LEU A 208 -12.09 16.54 2.08
C LEU A 208 -13.49 16.54 1.46
N TYR A 209 -14.21 17.67 1.47
CA TYR A 209 -15.53 17.77 0.83
C TYR A 209 -15.41 17.63 -0.69
N GLU A 210 -14.43 18.29 -1.31
CA GLU A 210 -14.21 18.26 -2.76
C GLU A 210 -13.71 16.88 -3.23
N TYR A 211 -12.71 16.32 -2.54
CA TYR A 211 -12.02 15.12 -3.00
C TYR A 211 -12.59 13.80 -2.44
N ASN A 212 -13.30 13.82 -1.31
CA ASN A 212 -13.90 12.61 -0.71
C ASN A 212 -15.13 12.91 0.17
N THR A 213 -16.25 13.24 -0.48
CA THR A 213 -17.55 13.51 0.17
C THR A 213 -18.00 12.41 1.13
N THR A 214 -17.66 11.14 0.87
CA THR A 214 -18.01 10.03 1.77
C THR A 214 -17.30 10.16 3.11
N ALA A 215 -15.99 10.37 3.11
CA ALA A 215 -15.21 10.56 4.33
C ALA A 215 -15.63 11.84 5.09
N TYR A 216 -15.90 12.91 4.35
CA TYR A 216 -16.45 14.16 4.92
C TYR A 216 -17.77 13.93 5.66
N ASN A 217 -18.69 13.17 5.07
CA ASN A 217 -19.99 12.86 5.68
C ASN A 217 -19.87 11.93 6.90
N VAL A 218 -18.92 11.00 6.90
CA VAL A 218 -18.64 10.17 8.07
C VAL A 218 -18.27 11.03 9.27
N MET A 219 -17.38 12.01 9.08
CA MET A 219 -17.01 12.95 10.14
C MET A 219 -18.22 13.81 10.58
N TYR A 220 -19.03 14.31 9.63
CA TYR A 220 -20.26 15.05 9.96
C TYR A 220 -21.21 14.24 10.85
N PHE A 221 -21.39 12.96 10.57
CA PHE A 221 -22.23 12.08 11.40
C PHE A 221 -21.59 11.76 12.76
N GLN A 222 -20.28 11.63 12.84
CA GLN A 222 -19.57 11.48 14.12
C GLN A 222 -19.77 12.71 15.01
N ILE A 223 -19.64 13.92 14.45
CA ILE A 223 -19.93 15.17 15.16
C ILE A 223 -21.37 15.15 15.68
N ARG A 224 -22.33 14.83 14.80
CA ARG A 224 -23.75 14.76 15.17
C ARG A 224 -24.03 13.81 16.34
N ASP A 225 -23.50 12.60 16.25
CA ASP A 225 -23.78 11.55 17.23
C ASP A 225 -23.10 11.86 18.58
N TYR A 226 -21.89 12.41 18.56
CA TYR A 226 -21.23 12.93 19.76
C TYR A 226 -22.04 14.06 20.43
N LEU A 227 -22.51 15.04 19.65
CA LEU A 227 -23.33 16.13 20.17
C LEU A 227 -24.66 15.64 20.75
N LEU A 228 -25.32 14.67 20.09
CA LEU A 228 -26.53 14.04 20.63
C LEU A 228 -26.28 13.36 21.98
N ASN A 229 -25.13 12.69 22.14
CA ASN A 229 -24.78 12.02 23.39
C ASN A 229 -24.57 13.01 24.55
N CYS A 230 -24.07 14.23 24.28
CA CYS A 230 -23.92 15.28 25.29
C CYS A 230 -25.24 15.62 26.01
N PHE A 231 -26.39 15.42 25.34
CA PHE A 231 -27.72 15.68 25.92
C PHE A 231 -28.40 14.43 26.49
N LYS A 232 -27.93 13.21 26.16
CA LYS A 232 -28.50 11.93 26.62
C LYS A 232 -27.94 11.47 27.99
N GLU A 233 -26.72 11.84 28.34
CA GLU A 233 -26.06 11.35 29.56
C GLU A 233 -26.74 11.81 30.86
N LYS A 234 -26.88 10.89 31.82
CA LYS A 234 -27.41 11.17 33.16
C LYS A 234 -26.51 12.18 33.90
N PRO A 235 -27.07 13.00 34.82
CA PRO A 235 -26.37 14.13 35.45
C PRO A 235 -25.18 13.79 36.37
N SER A 236 -24.72 12.54 36.42
CA SER A 236 -23.83 12.03 37.48
C SER A 236 -22.33 12.12 37.21
N SER A 237 -21.85 12.70 36.10
CA SER A 237 -20.40 12.81 35.88
C SER A 237 -20.05 13.96 34.92
N ARG A 238 -19.39 15.01 35.43
CA ARG A 238 -18.66 16.07 34.69
C ARG A 238 -19.24 16.41 33.31
N ARG A 239 -20.50 16.86 33.29
CA ARG A 239 -21.14 17.33 32.06
C ARG A 239 -20.39 18.52 31.50
N VAL A 240 -20.30 18.52 30.18
CA VAL A 240 -19.77 19.61 29.37
C VAL A 240 -20.67 20.86 29.46
N ILE A 241 -21.99 20.66 29.54
CA ILE A 241 -22.98 21.72 29.74
C ILE A 241 -23.85 21.45 30.96
N ARG A 242 -24.07 22.48 31.78
CA ARG A 242 -25.04 22.43 32.88
C ARG A 242 -26.47 22.61 32.32
N ILE A 243 -27.13 21.48 32.07
CA ILE A 243 -28.56 21.46 31.75
C ILE A 243 -29.35 21.36 33.06
N PRO A 244 -30.29 22.29 33.34
CA PRO A 244 -31.08 22.24 34.57
C PRO A 244 -31.91 20.96 34.62
N SER A 245 -32.05 20.41 35.82
CA SER A 245 -32.97 19.30 36.10
C SER A 245 -34.42 19.76 35.94
N PHE A 246 -35.33 18.81 35.74
CA PHE A 246 -36.76 19.13 35.73
C PHE A 246 -37.22 19.78 37.05
N GLN A 247 -36.63 19.40 38.19
CA GLN A 247 -36.97 20.02 39.48
C GLN A 247 -36.52 21.48 39.59
N GLU A 248 -35.31 21.80 39.08
CA GLU A 248 -34.83 23.17 38.98
C GLU A 248 -35.73 23.99 38.03
N LEU A 249 -36.17 23.41 36.91
CA LEU A 249 -37.09 24.07 35.98
C LEU A 249 -38.46 24.31 36.58
N ASP A 250 -39.00 23.35 37.32
CA ASP A 250 -40.30 23.45 37.96
C ASP A 250 -40.38 24.59 38.98
N SER A 251 -39.25 24.85 39.64
CA SER A 251 -39.10 25.96 40.59
C SER A 251 -38.79 27.31 39.92
N SER A 252 -38.50 27.32 38.62
CA SER A 252 -38.09 28.51 37.87
C SER A 252 -39.26 29.19 37.18
N LYS A 253 -39.20 30.53 37.04
CA LYS A 253 -40.18 31.29 36.23
C LYS A 253 -39.94 30.97 34.75
N GLY A 254 -40.80 30.14 34.16
CA GLY A 254 -40.81 29.82 32.74
C GLY A 254 -40.59 28.34 32.38
N ARG A 255 -40.37 27.44 33.36
CA ARG A 255 -40.32 25.96 33.25
C ARG A 255 -39.69 25.38 31.96
N LYS A 256 -38.76 26.11 31.34
CA LYS A 256 -38.18 25.83 30.02
C LYS A 256 -36.74 26.33 29.98
N PHE A 257 -35.87 25.49 29.44
CA PHE A 257 -34.48 25.81 29.11
C PHE A 257 -34.28 25.61 27.61
N VAL A 258 -33.68 26.59 26.95
CA VAL A 258 -33.42 26.57 25.51
C VAL A 258 -31.95 26.85 25.28
N LEU A 259 -31.31 26.01 24.49
CA LEU A 259 -29.95 26.19 23.98
C LEU A 259 -30.03 26.16 22.45
N ARG A 260 -29.52 27.20 21.80
CA ARG A 260 -29.47 27.31 20.33
C ARG A 260 -28.12 27.86 19.95
N ASN A 261 -27.29 27.00 19.36
CA ASN A 261 -25.95 27.34 18.94
C ASN A 261 -25.77 27.03 17.45
N ILE A 262 -24.99 27.88 16.78
CA ILE A 262 -24.49 27.64 15.43
C ILE A 262 -22.98 27.76 15.52
N TYR A 263 -22.28 26.70 15.15
CA TYR A 263 -20.82 26.68 15.12
C TYR A 263 -20.28 26.61 13.70
N LYS A 264 -19.09 27.16 13.52
CA LYS A 264 -18.21 26.84 12.41
C LYS A 264 -17.08 25.96 12.94
N ALA A 265 -16.75 24.89 12.23
CA ALA A 265 -15.65 24.00 12.62
C ALA A 265 -14.73 23.72 11.44
N ARG A 266 -13.42 23.82 11.65
CA ARG A 266 -12.39 23.44 10.69
C ARG A 266 -11.46 22.41 11.32
N PHE A 267 -11.33 21.26 10.67
CA PHE A 267 -10.39 20.21 11.06
C PHE A 267 -9.31 20.12 9.99
N VAL A 268 -8.03 20.12 10.39
CA VAL A 268 -6.88 20.08 9.47
C VAL A 268 -5.90 19.02 9.95
N LEU A 269 -5.44 18.16 9.05
CA LEU A 269 -4.30 17.29 9.30
C LEU A 269 -3.00 18.02 8.99
N GLU A 270 -2.09 18.02 9.97
CA GLU A 270 -0.76 18.62 9.86
C GLU A 270 0.33 17.55 10.03
N ASP A 271 1.37 17.69 9.23
CA ASP A 271 2.55 16.84 9.28
C ASP A 271 3.63 17.47 10.16
N HIS A 272 3.88 16.86 11.33
CA HIS A 272 4.91 17.29 12.27
C HIS A 272 6.20 16.48 12.17
N ARG A 273 6.40 15.70 11.09
CA ARG A 273 7.64 14.96 10.89
C ARG A 273 8.85 15.91 10.80
N PRO A 274 9.99 15.57 11.43
CA PRO A 274 11.20 16.38 11.32
C PRO A 274 11.73 16.40 9.88
N LYS A 275 11.95 17.61 9.32
CA LYS A 275 12.40 17.84 7.93
C LYS A 275 13.70 17.14 7.53
N ASN A 276 14.51 16.65 8.50
CA ASN A 276 15.85 16.10 8.25
C ASN A 276 15.91 14.62 7.88
N ASN A 277 14.78 13.92 7.80
CA ASN A 277 14.78 12.52 7.40
C ASN A 277 14.47 12.41 5.91
N ASN A 278 15.48 12.17 5.07
CA ASN A 278 15.37 11.67 3.69
C ASN A 278 14.67 10.29 3.59
N ARG A 279 13.85 9.91 4.59
CA ARG A 279 13.05 8.69 4.54
C ARG A 279 11.81 9.01 3.72
N ASN A 280 11.66 8.25 2.64
CA ASN A 280 10.46 8.18 1.80
C ASN A 280 9.21 8.61 2.57
N LEU A 281 8.63 9.74 2.18
CA LEU A 281 7.39 10.30 2.72
C LEU A 281 6.26 9.29 2.50
N ILE A 282 6.11 8.35 3.43
CA ILE A 282 4.92 7.54 3.56
C ILE A 282 4.14 8.24 4.66
N ILE A 283 3.20 9.09 4.25
CA ILE A 283 2.10 9.48 5.12
C ILE A 283 1.36 8.18 5.41
N ALA A 284 1.24 7.81 6.68
CA ALA A 284 0.33 6.77 7.12
C ALA A 284 -0.58 7.43 8.15
N SER A 285 -1.89 7.41 7.92
CA SER A 285 -2.91 7.98 8.81
C SER A 285 -2.85 7.56 10.28
N SER A 286 -2.09 6.51 10.61
CA SER A 286 -1.84 6.06 11.98
C SER A 286 -0.51 6.55 12.59
N SER A 287 0.27 7.34 11.86
CA SER A 287 1.53 7.89 12.37
C SER A 287 1.25 8.88 13.50
N SER A 288 2.04 8.78 14.58
CA SER A 288 2.03 9.74 15.68
C SER A 288 2.40 11.15 15.25
N ASP A 289 3.03 11.29 14.08
CA ASP A 289 3.52 12.57 13.57
C ASP A 289 2.45 13.34 12.78
N ILE A 290 1.31 12.72 12.49
CA ILE A 290 0.17 13.40 11.87
C ILE A 290 -0.79 13.81 12.97
N ILE A 291 -0.92 15.12 13.17
CA ILE A 291 -1.76 15.70 14.21
C ILE A 291 -2.97 16.34 13.53
N GLN A 292 -4.15 16.14 14.11
CA GLN A 292 -5.32 16.90 13.72
C GLN A 292 -5.44 18.13 14.61
N ASN A 293 -5.46 19.30 13.99
CA ASN A 293 -5.87 20.54 14.64
C ASN A 293 -7.34 20.80 14.35
N ALA A 294 -8.07 21.26 15.36
CA ALA A 294 -9.48 21.62 15.27
C ALA A 294 -9.63 23.08 15.71
N ASP A 295 -10.22 23.89 14.83
CA ASP A 295 -10.58 25.27 15.09
C ASP A 295 -12.11 25.38 15.06
N ILE A 296 -12.71 25.78 16.18
CA ILE A 296 -14.16 25.75 16.37
C ILE A 296 -14.61 27.09 16.92
N GLU A 297 -15.44 27.76 16.14
CA GLU A 297 -15.96 29.10 16.39
C GLU A 297 -17.46 29.04 16.67
N LEU A 298 -17.91 29.69 17.75
CA LEU A 298 -19.33 29.94 17.97
C LEU A 298 -19.77 31.15 17.12
N ILE A 299 -20.56 30.91 16.09
CA ILE A 299 -21.12 31.97 15.23
C ILE A 299 -22.27 32.69 15.94
N SER A 300 -23.14 31.93 16.61
CA SER A 300 -24.22 32.48 17.44
C SER A 300 -24.67 31.46 18.48
N GLY A 301 -25.09 31.93 19.66
CA GLY A 301 -25.68 31.09 20.69
C GLY A 301 -25.27 31.46 22.11
N THR A 302 -25.38 30.51 23.03
CA THR A 302 -25.17 30.70 24.48
C THR A 302 -23.99 29.90 25.03
N ASP A 303 -23.25 29.17 24.19
CA ASP A 303 -22.09 28.36 24.58
C ASP A 303 -20.78 29.10 24.27
N GLU A 304 -20.53 30.19 25.00
CA GLU A 304 -19.45 31.16 24.73
C GLU A 304 -18.03 30.55 24.69
N GLU A 305 -17.83 29.39 25.31
CA GLU A 305 -16.54 28.69 25.36
C GLU A 305 -16.49 27.45 24.44
N CYS A 306 -17.46 27.29 23.53
CA CYS A 306 -17.59 26.12 22.66
C CYS A 306 -17.52 24.79 23.42
N ARG A 307 -18.04 24.75 24.65
CA ARG A 307 -17.87 23.62 25.58
C ARG A 307 -18.30 22.33 24.93
N LEU A 308 -19.38 22.33 24.14
CA LEU A 308 -19.88 21.13 23.45
C LEU A 308 -18.78 20.36 22.74
N PHE A 309 -17.77 21.01 22.18
CA PHE A 309 -16.69 20.37 21.43
C PHE A 309 -15.42 20.11 22.23
N GLU A 310 -15.32 20.54 23.49
CA GLU A 310 -14.11 20.42 24.33
C GLU A 310 -13.58 18.97 24.41
N LYS A 311 -14.50 17.99 24.43
CA LYS A 311 -14.17 16.56 24.51
C LYS A 311 -14.37 15.81 23.20
N PHE A 312 -14.61 16.51 22.10
CA PHE A 312 -14.79 15.87 20.80
C PHE A 312 -13.45 15.33 20.29
N SER A 313 -13.37 14.02 20.08
CA SER A 313 -12.14 13.34 19.66
C SER A 313 -12.23 12.74 18.25
N GLY A 314 -13.21 13.16 17.44
CA GLY A 314 -13.36 12.68 16.06
C GLY A 314 -12.17 13.09 15.21
N LYS A 315 -11.75 12.21 14.30
CA LYS A 315 -10.61 12.42 13.41
C LYS A 315 -11.03 12.35 11.95
N ILE A 316 -10.68 13.37 11.17
CA ILE A 316 -10.70 13.33 9.71
C ILE A 316 -9.62 12.38 9.20
N ARG A 317 -9.82 11.87 7.99
CA ARG A 317 -8.93 10.89 7.37
C ARG A 317 -8.13 11.54 6.26
N THR A 318 -6.91 11.05 6.06
CA THR A 318 -6.17 11.24 4.82
C THR A 318 -6.93 10.60 3.64
N ILE A 319 -6.55 10.96 2.42
CA ILE A 319 -7.07 10.38 1.19
C ILE A 319 -5.93 9.99 0.26
N THR A 320 -6.22 9.20 -0.76
CA THR A 320 -5.24 8.79 -1.77
C THR A 320 -5.52 9.48 -3.10
N ILE A 321 -4.55 10.26 -3.59
CA ILE A 321 -4.55 10.92 -4.90
C ILE A 321 -3.34 10.41 -5.67
N GLU A 322 -3.52 9.87 -6.88
CA GLU A 322 -2.41 9.35 -7.70
C GLU A 322 -1.52 8.32 -6.96
N ASN A 323 -2.13 7.45 -6.14
CA ASN A 323 -1.44 6.49 -5.25
C ASN A 323 -0.55 7.12 -4.16
N VAL A 324 -0.74 8.41 -3.87
CA VAL A 324 -0.09 9.14 -2.78
C VAL A 324 -1.12 9.44 -1.69
N GLU A 325 -0.85 9.02 -0.46
CA GLU A 325 -1.65 9.43 0.70
C GLU A 325 -1.32 10.89 1.06
N VAL A 326 -2.33 11.77 1.09
CA VAL A 326 -2.18 13.22 1.25
C VAL A 326 -2.92 13.76 2.48
N MET A 327 -2.50 14.94 2.96
CA MET A 327 -3.15 15.65 4.06
C MET A 327 -4.49 16.23 3.62
N THR A 328 -5.42 16.33 4.57
CA THR A 328 -6.77 16.79 4.30
C THR A 328 -7.22 17.83 5.31
N GLU A 329 -8.18 18.65 4.90
CA GLU A 329 -8.95 19.51 5.78
C GLU A 329 -10.45 19.33 5.53
N ALA A 330 -11.26 19.61 6.56
CA ALA A 330 -12.71 19.61 6.45
C ALA A 330 -13.27 20.84 7.18
N THR A 331 -14.05 21.65 6.46
CA THR A 331 -14.69 22.85 7.02
C THR A 331 -16.21 22.67 7.01
N TYR A 332 -16.84 22.95 8.15
CA TYR A 332 -18.28 22.91 8.35
C TYR A 332 -18.76 24.30 8.77
N ASP A 333 -19.36 25.05 7.86
CA ASP A 333 -19.70 26.46 8.09
C ASP A 333 -20.94 26.67 8.98
N SER A 334 -21.82 25.67 9.12
CA SER A 334 -23.05 25.81 9.90
C SER A 334 -23.46 24.52 10.60
N LEU A 335 -22.89 24.32 11.78
CA LEU A 335 -23.24 23.23 12.69
C LEU A 335 -24.33 23.69 13.66
N HIS A 336 -25.59 23.46 13.28
CA HIS A 336 -26.76 23.80 14.11
C HIS A 336 -26.97 22.80 15.26
N VAL A 337 -27.05 23.33 16.48
CA VAL A 337 -27.37 22.59 17.69
C VAL A 337 -28.48 23.29 18.44
N GLU A 338 -29.65 22.67 18.50
CA GLU A 338 -30.77 23.15 19.30
C GLU A 338 -31.17 22.08 20.32
N PHE A 339 -31.35 22.50 21.56
CA PHE A 339 -31.86 21.68 22.65
C PHE A 339 -32.87 22.47 23.46
N THR A 340 -34.01 21.86 23.73
CA THR A 340 -35.04 22.42 24.60
C THR A 340 -35.43 21.38 25.64
N ARG A 341 -35.30 21.74 26.93
CA ARG A 341 -35.89 20.98 28.03
C ARG A 341 -37.04 21.79 28.59
N GLY A 342 -38.22 21.19 28.71
CA GLY A 342 -39.39 21.91 29.21
C GLY A 342 -40.36 21.04 30.01
N ILE A 343 -41.22 21.73 30.74
CA ILE A 343 -42.39 21.17 31.41
C ILE A 343 -43.61 21.95 30.95
N THR A 344 -44.59 21.26 30.37
CA THR A 344 -45.83 21.88 29.87
C THR A 344 -47.05 21.12 30.37
N SER A 345 -48.15 21.82 30.61
CA SER A 345 -49.42 21.18 30.96
C SER A 345 -50.30 21.05 29.74
N VAL A 346 -50.85 19.85 29.52
CA VAL A 346 -51.71 19.54 28.37
C VAL A 346 -53.01 18.90 28.81
N GLU A 347 -54.08 19.19 28.08
CA GLU A 347 -55.35 18.50 28.12
C GLU A 347 -55.51 17.69 26.84
N ILE A 348 -55.80 16.39 26.97
CA ILE A 348 -56.06 15.49 25.84
C ILE A 348 -57.53 15.10 25.88
N LYS A 349 -58.26 15.39 24.80
CA LYS A 349 -59.69 15.04 24.63
C LYS A 349 -59.93 14.57 23.22
N ASN A 350 -60.45 13.36 23.03
CA ASN A 350 -60.71 12.77 21.71
C ASN A 350 -59.48 12.85 20.78
N SER A 351 -58.28 12.57 21.32
CA SER A 351 -56.99 12.72 20.60
C SER A 351 -56.60 14.16 20.20
N GLU A 352 -57.34 15.19 20.61
CA GLU A 352 -56.95 16.59 20.46
C GLU A 352 -56.10 17.01 21.67
N VAL A 353 -54.91 17.57 21.40
CA VAL A 353 -53.96 18.01 22.43
C VAL A 353 -54.04 19.53 22.56
N LYS A 354 -54.50 20.01 23.72
CA LYS A 354 -54.56 21.43 24.07
C LYS A 354 -53.50 21.77 25.10
N PHE A 355 -52.61 22.71 24.79
CA PHE A 355 -51.60 23.21 25.71
C PHE A 355 -52.22 24.26 26.64
N LEU A 356 -52.13 24.03 27.95
CA LEU A 356 -52.76 24.86 28.98
C LEU A 356 -51.79 25.91 29.56
N SER A 357 -50.51 25.57 29.68
CA SER A 357 -49.47 26.45 30.22
C SER A 357 -48.09 26.10 29.68
N GLU A 358 -47.19 27.10 29.67
CA GLU A 358 -45.80 26.96 29.22
C GLU A 358 -45.69 26.33 27.83
N GLU A 359 -46.40 26.93 26.88
CA GLU A 359 -46.52 26.41 25.52
C GLU A 359 -45.14 26.24 24.86
N PRO A 360 -44.80 25.05 24.33
CA PRO A 360 -43.56 24.84 23.60
C PRO A 360 -43.49 25.69 22.34
N ASP A 361 -42.26 25.93 21.86
CA ASP A 361 -42.06 26.60 20.58
C ASP A 361 -42.75 25.83 19.44
N SER A 362 -43.19 26.52 18.38
CA SER A 362 -44.06 25.98 17.32
C SER A 362 -43.59 24.64 16.77
N LEU A 363 -42.29 24.47 16.52
CA LEU A 363 -41.71 23.20 16.06
C LEU A 363 -41.84 22.10 17.10
N VAL A 364 -41.49 22.36 18.36
CA VAL A 364 -41.59 21.40 19.46
C VAL A 364 -43.05 20.99 19.68
N LYS A 365 -43.97 21.95 19.62
CA LYS A 365 -45.43 21.74 19.75
C LYS A 365 -45.94 20.70 18.75
N ILE A 366 -45.49 20.75 17.49
CA ILE A 366 -45.89 19.79 16.45
C ILE A 366 -45.45 18.36 16.83
N PHE A 367 -44.17 18.17 17.16
CA PHE A 367 -43.64 16.86 17.53
C PHE A 367 -44.26 16.31 18.82
N LEU A 368 -44.49 17.19 19.79
CA LEU A 368 -45.08 16.82 21.08
C LEU A 368 -46.55 16.42 20.90
N THR A 369 -47.32 17.19 20.12
CA THR A 369 -48.71 16.85 19.79
C THR A 369 -48.81 15.47 19.14
N ASP A 370 -47.97 15.19 18.14
CA ASP A 370 -47.97 13.90 17.45
C ASP A 370 -47.69 12.72 18.38
N LYS A 371 -46.71 12.86 19.29
CA LYS A 371 -46.42 11.84 20.31
C LYS A 371 -47.55 11.65 21.32
N LEU A 372 -48.24 12.73 21.69
CA LEU A 372 -49.29 12.72 22.72
C LEU A 372 -50.64 12.24 22.22
N LYS A 373 -50.93 12.27 20.90
CA LYS A 373 -52.18 11.75 20.31
C LYS A 373 -52.51 10.30 20.68
N THR A 374 -51.51 9.50 21.04
CA THR A 374 -51.67 8.10 21.42
C THR A 374 -51.96 7.90 22.90
N LYS A 375 -51.93 8.96 23.71
CA LYS A 375 -52.29 8.94 25.13
C LYS A 375 -53.80 8.99 25.30
N SER A 376 -54.30 8.41 26.39
CA SER A 376 -55.71 8.49 26.78
C SER A 376 -56.10 9.94 27.11
N ASP A 377 -57.40 10.20 27.11
CA ASP A 377 -57.94 11.49 27.54
C ASP A 377 -57.57 11.78 28.99
N GLY A 378 -57.28 13.04 29.30
CA GLY A 378 -56.86 13.47 30.64
C GLY A 378 -56.04 14.76 30.67
N LEU A 379 -55.69 15.17 31.89
CA LEU A 379 -54.77 16.27 32.16
C LEU A 379 -53.40 15.70 32.49
N TYR A 380 -52.36 16.21 31.83
CA TYR A 380 -50.99 15.75 32.02
C TYR A 380 -50.04 16.92 32.23
N SER A 381 -49.05 16.74 33.11
CA SER A 381 -47.82 17.53 33.10
C SER A 381 -46.75 16.74 32.36
N ILE A 382 -46.23 17.32 31.28
CA ILE A 382 -45.34 16.63 30.35
C ILE A 382 -43.95 17.23 30.48
N LYS A 383 -43.03 16.40 30.99
CA LYS A 383 -41.58 16.66 30.99
C LYS A 383 -41.00 16.15 29.69
N TYR A 384 -40.29 17.02 28.97
CA TYR A 384 -39.73 16.66 27.67
C TYR A 384 -38.34 17.24 27.43
N ASP A 385 -37.56 16.51 26.65
CA ASP A 385 -36.34 16.99 25.98
C ASP A 385 -36.57 16.93 24.47
N TRP A 386 -36.29 18.02 23.77
CA TRP A 386 -36.29 18.10 22.32
C TRP A 386 -34.90 18.49 21.83
N VAL A 387 -34.41 17.77 20.82
CA VAL A 387 -33.13 18.05 20.15
C VAL A 387 -33.33 18.23 18.66
N ASN A 388 -32.61 19.18 18.07
CA ASN A 388 -32.40 19.32 16.63
C ASN A 388 -30.92 19.58 16.40
N ILE A 389 -30.17 18.51 16.14
CA ILE A 389 -28.71 18.56 16.00
C ILE A 389 -28.37 18.12 14.59
N LEU A 390 -27.81 19.04 13.80
CA LEU A 390 -27.36 18.77 12.44
C LEU A 390 -28.46 18.12 11.56
N GLY A 391 -29.70 18.60 11.75
CA GLY A 391 -30.90 18.15 11.05
C GLY A 391 -31.58 16.91 11.65
N LYS A 392 -30.97 16.23 12.63
CA LYS A 392 -31.58 15.09 13.33
C LYS A 392 -32.42 15.58 14.50
N LYS A 393 -33.73 15.31 14.40
CA LYS A 393 -34.74 15.76 15.35
C LYS A 393 -35.22 14.59 16.21
N GLU A 394 -35.15 14.72 17.54
CA GLU A 394 -35.67 13.72 18.49
C GLU A 394 -36.43 14.43 19.61
N ILE A 395 -37.51 13.83 20.09
CA ILE A 395 -38.22 14.26 21.30
C ILE A 395 -38.33 13.08 22.27
N THR A 396 -37.90 13.30 23.50
CA THR A 396 -37.96 12.32 24.59
C THR A 396 -38.95 12.81 25.61
N LEU A 397 -39.95 11.98 25.91
CA LEU A 397 -40.90 12.24 26.98
C LEU A 397 -40.47 11.47 28.22
N TYR A 398 -40.43 12.15 29.35
CA TYR A 398 -40.15 11.52 30.63
C TYR A 398 -41.49 11.20 31.27
N PRO A 399 -41.73 9.93 31.66
CA PRO A 399 -42.94 9.58 32.38
C PRO A 399 -42.97 10.40 33.67
N GLU A 400 -44.07 11.12 33.89
CA GLU A 400 -44.42 11.47 35.25
C GLU A 400 -45.01 10.22 35.91
N GLU A 401 -44.65 10.00 37.17
CA GLU A 401 -45.45 9.17 38.06
C GLU A 401 -46.85 9.76 38.01
N ASN A 402 -47.84 8.97 37.57
CA ASN A 402 -49.23 9.42 37.50
C ASN A 402 -49.63 9.91 38.89
N GLU A 403 -49.56 11.20 39.16
CA GLU A 403 -50.42 11.82 40.15
C GLU A 403 -51.81 11.76 39.54
N LEU A 404 -52.47 10.62 39.79
CA LEU A 404 -53.91 10.46 39.70
C LEU A 404 -54.55 11.47 40.67
N MET A 405 -54.56 12.73 40.27
CA MET A 405 -55.57 13.70 40.69
C MET A 405 -56.86 13.39 39.90
N MET A 406 -57.30 12.13 39.91
CA MET A 406 -58.73 11.83 39.92
C MET A 406 -59.21 12.22 41.31
N ARG A 407 -59.35 13.53 41.56
CA ARG A 407 -60.39 13.96 42.49
C ARG A 407 -61.69 13.56 41.80
N ASP A 408 -62.26 12.44 42.23
CA ASP A 408 -63.64 12.06 41.95
C ASP A 408 -64.54 13.28 42.19
N THR A 409 -64.83 14.05 41.14
CA THR A 409 -65.90 15.06 41.14
C THR A 409 -67.24 14.46 40.70
N THR A 410 -67.35 13.14 40.58
CA THR A 410 -68.58 12.42 40.23
C THR A 410 -69.33 11.83 41.43
N SER A 411 -69.11 12.31 42.66
CA SER A 411 -69.92 11.92 43.84
C SER A 411 -70.87 13.00 44.40
N SER A 412 -71.10 14.12 43.69
CA SER A 412 -71.97 15.21 44.17
C SER A 412 -73.35 15.31 43.48
N GLU A 413 -73.86 14.27 42.80
CA GLU A 413 -75.19 14.35 42.16
C GLU A 413 -76.12 13.14 42.36
N LYS A 414 -75.87 12.31 43.38
CA LYS A 414 -76.85 11.33 43.91
C LYS A 414 -76.79 11.19 45.43
N ALA A 415 -76.94 12.30 46.15
CA ALA A 415 -77.28 12.31 47.59
C ALA A 415 -78.68 12.87 47.80
N GLY A 416 -79.66 12.33 47.07
CA GLY A 416 -81.05 12.77 47.11
C GLY A 416 -82.04 11.66 46.78
N SER A 417 -81.83 10.41 47.24
CA SER A 417 -82.90 9.37 47.29
C SER A 417 -82.53 8.08 48.05
N GLN A 418 -81.76 8.13 49.14
CA GLN A 418 -81.53 6.93 49.99
C GLN A 418 -81.45 7.31 51.48
N LEU A 419 -82.50 7.94 51.99
CA LEU A 419 -82.66 8.25 53.42
C LEU A 419 -83.92 7.62 54.04
N GLU A 420 -84.57 6.67 53.36
CA GLU A 420 -85.74 5.96 53.91
C GLU A 420 -85.47 4.53 54.43
N ASP A 421 -84.33 3.90 54.11
CA ASP A 421 -84.07 2.50 54.54
C ASP A 421 -83.19 2.36 55.80
N PHE A 422 -82.73 3.46 56.41
CA PHE A 422 -81.92 3.42 57.64
C PHE A 422 -82.71 3.49 58.95
N TRP A 423 -84.05 3.69 58.90
CA TRP A 423 -84.90 3.68 60.10
C TRP A 423 -85.38 2.28 60.52
N ALA A 424 -85.22 1.25 59.69
CA ALA A 424 -85.72 -0.10 59.99
C ALA A 424 -84.72 -1.00 60.75
N ILE A 425 -83.42 -0.69 60.75
CA ILE A 425 -82.39 -1.53 61.39
C ILE A 425 -82.02 -1.02 62.80
N GLY A 426 -82.23 0.27 63.07
CA GLY A 426 -82.03 0.85 64.42
C GLY A 426 -83.08 0.46 65.46
N PHE A 427 -84.26 -0.02 65.04
CA PHE A 427 -85.37 -0.36 65.95
C PHE A 427 -85.32 -1.81 66.47
N VAL A 428 -84.58 -2.70 65.80
CA VAL A 428 -84.46 -4.12 66.21
C VAL A 428 -83.36 -4.32 67.25
N VAL A 429 -82.35 -3.44 67.32
CA VAL A 429 -81.26 -3.52 68.31
C VAL A 429 -81.67 -2.91 69.67
N ALA A 430 -82.64 -2.00 69.70
CA ALA A 430 -83.16 -1.41 70.94
C ALA A 430 -84.14 -2.35 71.70
N LEU A 431 -84.81 -3.28 71.02
CA LEU A 431 -85.78 -4.22 71.63
C LEU A 431 -85.13 -5.50 72.21
N VAL A 432 -83.88 -5.80 71.83
CA VAL A 432 -83.12 -6.93 72.38
C VAL A 432 -82.36 -6.54 73.66
N LEU A 433 -82.01 -5.27 73.84
CA LEU A 433 -81.31 -4.79 75.05
C LEU A 433 -82.24 -4.55 76.25
N VAL A 434 -83.53 -4.30 76.05
CA VAL A 434 -84.53 -4.19 77.15
C VAL A 434 -84.96 -5.56 77.71
N LYS A 435 -84.69 -6.66 77.00
CA LYS A 435 -84.94 -8.03 77.51
C LYS A 435 -83.75 -8.66 78.25
N ILE A 436 -82.56 -8.06 78.19
CA ILE A 436 -81.33 -8.56 78.84
C ILE A 436 -81.00 -7.79 80.11
N PHE A 437 -81.43 -6.53 80.24
CA PHE A 437 -81.32 -5.75 81.48
C PHE A 437 -82.72 -5.38 81.97
N GLY A 438 -83.27 -6.17 82.89
CA GLY A 438 -84.55 -5.89 83.52
C GLY A 438 -84.51 -4.59 84.32
N LEU A 439 -85.27 -3.60 83.87
CA LEU A 439 -85.79 -2.46 84.62
C LEU A 439 -87.10 -2.01 83.97
#